data_AF-A0A9W7FEP8-F1
#
_entry.id   AF-A0A9W7FEP8-F1
#
_cell.length_a   1.000
_cell.length_b   1.000
_cell.length_c   1.000
_cell.angle_alpha   90.00
_cell.angle_beta   90.00
_cell.angle_gamma   90.00
#
_symmetry.space_group_name_H-M   'P 1'
#
loop_
_entity.id
_entity.type
_entity.pdbx_description
1 polymer ?
#
loop_
_entity_poly.entity_id
_entity_poly.type
_entity_poly.pdbx_seq_one_letter_code
_entity_poly.pdbx_strand_id
1 'polypeptide(L)'
;MGSDNSSSPDTNLSRSRSPSNNKVAALLTCFLLFLMFANSTNRTATQTSSLSDSDLQAEMNALDAEKSTLLRNINIMDTEKKTLRNNLRAPLASTSTTSPPPPATALPPTPPVTPPTPPSPSIAINTSGGPMQLYSSEFDSSSNPSVVDFPCPLRDDPDPTACKLECEDATCSRGVKVCETYVECTHVVYGGSKGEDLTGKFVTLKHEVVKEDLSALDNAFAKWSSEMTKETKPRTYVIISYGGSGSKMLSGWISDLPKSSVVTVKHMHDPNPPNVMRTFNRPLREATHNGDYRDRHIPGGLFSKDTALIPKDQYDDFRYVYIFKDPVEGLVSRYGHGHCVHVGGDCGSEQNFPTLDQYASGGKDSFHISNFFDKWTTSDPSREYPVLAINYHKIWDNVPSIVEALGLPASYAQSFPKRTETVRNNKTGSKEGHNNHSEDVREKLRGIYKSVRDKIFTMPAMTVI
;
A
#
# COMPACT_ATOMS: atom_id res chain seq x y z
N MET A 1 38.17 -53.39 -15.09
CA MET A 1 37.57 -53.78 -13.80
C MET A 1 36.48 -52.76 -13.52
N GLY A 2 35.29 -52.89 -14.10
CA GLY A 2 34.17 -53.77 -13.73
C GLY A 2 33.02 -52.81 -13.40
N SER A 3 32.03 -52.66 -14.30
CA SER A 3 30.67 -53.26 -14.20
C SER A 3 29.95 -52.79 -12.92
N ASP A 4 28.78 -52.13 -12.95
CA ASP A 4 27.53 -52.67 -13.49
C ASP A 4 26.46 -51.60 -13.81
N ASN A 5 25.73 -51.91 -14.88
CA ASN A 5 24.39 -51.42 -15.20
C ASN A 5 23.36 -52.13 -14.31
N SER A 6 22.37 -51.41 -13.78
CA SER A 6 21.14 -52.02 -13.28
C SER A 6 19.90 -51.26 -13.75
N SER A 7 19.26 -51.87 -14.74
CA SER A 7 17.89 -51.67 -15.18
C SER A 7 16.89 -52.19 -14.14
N SER A 8 15.75 -51.52 -13.99
CA SER A 8 14.55 -52.10 -13.37
C SER A 8 13.27 -51.48 -13.92
N PRO A 9 12.13 -52.20 -13.85
CA PRO A 9 11.26 -52.38 -15.01
C PRO A 9 9.90 -51.68 -14.91
N ASP A 10 9.26 -51.62 -16.08
CA ASP A 10 7.87 -51.30 -16.33
C ASP A 10 6.90 -52.06 -15.43
N THR A 11 5.89 -51.33 -14.92
CA THR A 11 4.63 -51.92 -14.46
C THR A 11 3.45 -51.28 -15.17
N ASN A 12 2.95 -52.02 -16.16
CA ASN A 12 1.62 -51.86 -16.72
C ASN A 12 0.57 -52.31 -15.69
N LEU A 13 -0.41 -51.46 -15.39
CA LEU A 13 -1.67 -51.89 -14.77
C LEU A 13 -2.84 -51.06 -15.32
N SER A 14 -3.51 -51.68 -16.29
CA SER A 14 -4.84 -51.34 -16.77
C SER A 14 -5.89 -51.96 -15.85
N ARG A 15 -6.88 -51.17 -15.40
CA ARG A 15 -8.26 -51.63 -15.17
C ARG A 15 -9.22 -50.47 -14.94
N SER A 16 -10.07 -50.26 -15.95
CA SER A 16 -11.27 -49.44 -15.92
C SER A 16 -12.34 -50.01 -14.99
N ARG A 17 -12.92 -49.18 -14.12
CA ARG A 17 -14.24 -49.40 -13.54
C ARG A 17 -15.03 -48.08 -13.59
N SER A 18 -16.16 -48.13 -14.26
CA SER A 18 -17.17 -47.07 -14.33
C SER A 18 -18.08 -47.16 -13.09
N PRO A 19 -18.44 -46.04 -12.43
CA PRO A 19 -19.58 -45.98 -11.52
C PRO A 19 -20.80 -45.32 -12.19
N SER A 20 -21.95 -45.86 -11.81
CA SER A 20 -23.29 -45.62 -12.34
C SER A 20 -23.92 -44.26 -11.96
N ASN A 21 -24.69 -43.71 -12.89
CA ASN A 21 -25.36 -42.40 -12.87
C ASN A 21 -26.59 -42.26 -11.93
N ASN A 22 -26.72 -43.06 -10.87
CA ASN A 22 -27.96 -43.07 -10.05
C ASN A 22 -27.86 -42.40 -8.67
N LYS A 23 -26.81 -41.63 -8.38
CA LYS A 23 -26.66 -40.91 -7.08
C LYS A 23 -26.89 -39.40 -7.13
N VAL A 24 -26.95 -38.79 -8.32
CA VAL A 24 -27.10 -37.32 -8.45
C VAL A 24 -28.56 -36.88 -8.33
N ALA A 25 -29.53 -37.70 -8.74
CA ALA A 25 -30.95 -37.37 -8.65
C ALA A 25 -31.51 -37.37 -7.20
N ALA A 26 -30.95 -38.20 -6.31
CA ALA A 26 -31.40 -38.30 -4.92
C ALA A 26 -30.90 -37.14 -4.04
N LEU A 27 -29.71 -36.59 -4.33
CA LEU A 27 -29.14 -35.45 -3.61
C LEU A 27 -29.79 -34.11 -3.99
N LEU A 28 -30.21 -33.96 -5.25
CA LEU A 28 -30.89 -32.74 -5.72
C LEU A 28 -32.30 -32.58 -5.12
N THR A 29 -32.98 -33.69 -4.85
CA THR A 29 -34.35 -33.68 -4.30
C THR A 29 -34.38 -33.33 -2.81
N CYS A 30 -33.38 -33.77 -2.03
CA CYS A 30 -33.26 -33.39 -0.62
C CYS A 30 -32.83 -31.93 -0.43
N PHE A 31 -32.03 -31.37 -1.35
CA PHE A 31 -31.57 -29.98 -1.26
C PHE A 31 -32.68 -28.96 -1.58
N LEU A 32 -33.58 -29.29 -2.52
CA LEU A 32 -34.74 -28.46 -2.85
C LEU A 32 -35.82 -28.44 -1.74
N LEU A 33 -35.99 -29.55 -1.00
CA LEU A 33 -36.88 -29.59 0.18
C LEU A 33 -36.34 -28.80 1.38
N PHE A 34 -35.01 -28.72 1.53
CA PHE A 34 -34.38 -27.95 2.60
C PHE A 34 -34.47 -26.43 2.35
N LEU A 35 -34.38 -25.99 1.09
CA LEU A 35 -34.55 -24.58 0.71
C LEU A 35 -35.99 -24.07 0.85
N MET A 36 -37.00 -24.95 0.77
CA MET A 36 -38.40 -24.55 0.98
C MET A 36 -38.77 -24.36 2.47
N PHE A 37 -38.04 -24.97 3.40
CA PHE A 37 -38.29 -24.81 4.85
C PHE A 37 -37.45 -23.71 5.51
N ALA A 38 -36.34 -23.28 4.90
CA ALA A 38 -35.43 -22.30 5.48
C ALA A 38 -35.88 -20.82 5.29
N ASN A 39 -36.97 -20.55 4.56
CA ASN A 39 -37.38 -19.18 4.24
C ASN A 39 -38.61 -18.69 5.04
N SER A 40 -38.94 -19.35 6.15
CA SER A 40 -40.16 -19.06 6.93
C SER A 40 -39.90 -18.83 8.43
N THR A 41 -38.79 -18.21 8.82
CA THR A 41 -38.63 -17.70 10.20
C THR A 41 -37.48 -16.68 10.27
N ASN A 42 -37.79 -15.40 10.04
CA ASN A 42 -37.28 -14.26 10.82
C ASN A 42 -37.67 -12.93 10.16
N ARG A 43 -38.82 -12.38 10.55
CA ARG A 43 -39.03 -10.93 10.52
C ARG A 43 -39.62 -10.49 11.86
N THR A 44 -38.75 -9.95 12.68
CA THR A 44 -39.09 -9.03 13.77
C THR A 44 -39.76 -7.80 13.15
N ALA A 45 -40.96 -7.52 13.62
CA ALA A 45 -41.78 -6.41 13.20
C ALA A 45 -41.24 -5.09 13.79
N THR A 46 -40.75 -4.21 12.94
CA THR A 46 -40.73 -2.77 13.19
C THR A 46 -41.67 -2.14 12.18
N GLN A 47 -42.64 -1.38 12.68
CA GLN A 47 -43.68 -0.71 11.91
C GLN A 47 -43.12 0.00 10.67
N THR A 48 -43.41 -0.55 9.50
CA THR A 48 -43.37 0.19 8.24
C THR A 48 -44.79 0.64 7.98
N SER A 49 -45.04 1.93 8.15
CA SER A 49 -46.22 2.57 7.59
C SER A 49 -46.17 2.35 6.08
N SER A 50 -47.17 1.65 5.54
CA SER A 50 -47.34 1.50 4.10
C SER A 50 -47.49 2.89 3.48
N LEU A 51 -46.42 3.37 2.83
CA LEU A 51 -46.50 4.55 1.97
C LEU A 51 -47.55 4.25 0.90
N SER A 52 -48.44 5.21 0.68
CA SER A 52 -49.46 5.06 -0.34
C SER A 52 -48.81 5.11 -1.73
N ASP A 53 -49.45 4.51 -2.74
CA ASP A 53 -48.97 4.61 -4.13
C ASP A 53 -48.86 6.09 -4.59
N SER A 54 -49.63 7.00 -3.99
CA SER A 54 -49.49 8.44 -4.20
C SER A 54 -48.20 9.04 -3.63
N ASP A 55 -47.69 8.54 -2.51
CA ASP A 55 -46.44 9.02 -1.92
C ASP A 55 -45.24 8.59 -2.76
N LEU A 56 -45.25 7.33 -3.22
CA LEU A 56 -44.23 6.81 -4.14
C LEU A 56 -44.23 7.57 -5.47
N GLN A 57 -45.39 7.90 -6.02
CA GLN A 57 -45.48 8.67 -7.25
C GLN A 57 -45.00 10.12 -7.06
N ALA A 58 -45.25 10.74 -5.90
CA ALA A 58 -44.77 12.07 -5.58
C ALA A 58 -43.23 12.10 -5.45
N GLU A 59 -42.64 11.08 -4.82
CA GLU A 59 -41.19 10.94 -4.67
C GLU A 59 -40.51 10.71 -6.03
N MET A 60 -41.10 9.88 -6.89
CA MET A 60 -40.60 9.64 -8.25
C MET A 60 -40.64 10.91 -9.12
N ASN A 61 -41.70 11.71 -9.00
CA ASN A 61 -41.80 13.00 -9.69
C ASN A 61 -40.77 14.02 -9.16
N ALA A 62 -40.47 14.01 -7.86
CA ALA A 62 -39.44 14.86 -7.28
C ALA A 62 -38.03 14.50 -7.79
N LEU A 63 -37.73 13.20 -7.88
CA LEU A 63 -36.47 12.70 -8.44
C LEU A 63 -36.31 13.07 -9.92
N ASP A 64 -37.37 12.99 -10.72
CA ASP A 64 -37.32 13.39 -12.14
C ASP A 64 -37.11 14.91 -12.32
N ALA A 65 -37.65 15.73 -11.42
CA ALA A 65 -37.41 17.18 -11.40
C ALA A 65 -35.95 17.51 -11.02
N GLU A 66 -35.39 16.80 -10.04
CA GLU A 66 -33.98 16.96 -9.64
C GLU A 66 -33.03 16.53 -10.76
N LYS A 67 -33.29 15.38 -11.40
CA LYS A 67 -32.54 14.90 -12.56
C LYS A 67 -32.57 15.91 -13.73
N SER A 68 -33.74 16.49 -14.00
CA SER A 68 -33.89 17.52 -15.05
C SER A 68 -33.08 18.79 -14.73
N THR A 69 -33.00 19.17 -13.45
CA THR A 69 -32.20 20.30 -12.98
C THR A 69 -30.71 20.04 -13.15
N LEU A 70 -30.23 18.84 -12.78
CA LEU A 70 -28.83 18.43 -12.97
C LEU A 70 -28.40 18.44 -14.44
N LEU A 71 -29.24 17.89 -15.33
CA LEU A 71 -28.98 17.90 -16.77
C LEU A 71 -28.87 19.32 -17.35
N ARG A 72 -29.69 20.26 -16.85
CA ARG A 72 -29.61 21.67 -17.24
C ARG A 72 -28.27 22.29 -16.84
N ASN A 73 -27.81 22.02 -15.61
CA ASN A 73 -26.55 22.54 -15.11
C ASN A 73 -25.34 22.00 -15.88
N ILE A 74 -25.35 20.72 -16.28
CA ILE A 74 -24.32 20.12 -17.13
C ILE A 74 -24.23 20.86 -18.47
N ASN A 75 -25.36 21.13 -19.12
CA ASN A 75 -25.39 21.85 -20.39
C ASN A 75 -24.87 23.30 -20.28
N ILE A 76 -25.12 23.97 -19.15
CA ILE A 76 -24.58 25.31 -18.87
C ILE A 76 -23.05 25.23 -18.78
N MET A 77 -22.51 24.30 -17.99
CA MET A 77 -21.06 24.13 -17.83
C MET A 77 -20.35 23.81 -19.15
N ASP A 78 -20.95 22.97 -20.00
CA ASP A 78 -20.39 22.66 -21.32
C ASP A 78 -20.37 23.89 -22.25
N THR A 79 -21.38 24.75 -22.16
CA THR A 79 -21.45 26.01 -22.91
C THR A 79 -20.38 27.00 -22.45
N GLU A 80 -20.16 27.13 -21.15
CA GLU A 80 -19.10 27.97 -20.57
C GLU A 80 -17.71 27.47 -20.98
N LYS A 81 -17.48 26.15 -20.91
CA LYS A 81 -16.23 25.52 -21.35
C LYS A 81 -15.94 25.77 -22.83
N LYS A 82 -16.96 25.73 -23.68
CA LYS A 82 -16.84 26.03 -25.12
C LYS A 82 -16.50 27.50 -25.35
N THR A 83 -17.10 28.40 -24.58
CA THR A 83 -16.81 29.85 -24.64
C THR A 83 -15.37 30.15 -24.23
N LEU A 84 -14.89 29.56 -23.13
CA LEU A 84 -13.50 29.68 -22.69
C LEU A 84 -12.50 29.19 -23.75
N ARG A 85 -12.77 28.04 -24.37
CA ARG A 85 -11.92 27.52 -25.46
C ARG A 85 -11.86 28.44 -26.66
N ASN A 86 -12.95 29.11 -27.00
CA ASN A 86 -12.98 30.07 -28.12
C ASN A 86 -12.20 31.35 -27.78
N ASN A 87 -12.29 31.84 -26.54
CA ASN A 87 -11.55 33.01 -26.09
C ASN A 87 -10.03 32.76 -26.05
N LEU A 88 -9.61 31.54 -25.74
CA LEU A 88 -8.20 31.11 -25.77
C LEU A 88 -7.62 30.93 -27.18
N ARG A 89 -8.45 30.95 -28.22
CA ARG A 89 -8.04 30.74 -29.62
C ARG A 89 -7.99 32.00 -30.47
N ALA A 90 -8.26 33.18 -29.88
CA ALA A 90 -8.14 34.45 -30.60
C ALA A 90 -6.67 34.71 -30.96
N PRO A 91 -6.32 34.93 -32.23
CA PRO A 91 -4.94 35.16 -32.65
C PRO A 91 -4.47 36.54 -32.17
N LEU A 92 -3.30 36.58 -31.52
CA LEU A 92 -2.56 37.81 -31.26
C LEU A 92 -2.21 38.47 -32.60
N ALA A 93 -3.00 39.47 -33.00
CA ALA A 93 -2.70 40.29 -34.16
C ALA A 93 -1.47 41.16 -33.86
N SER A 94 -0.41 40.94 -34.62
CA SER A 94 0.82 41.74 -34.61
C SER A 94 0.55 43.15 -35.13
N THR A 95 0.74 44.15 -34.29
CA THR A 95 0.93 45.54 -34.74
C THR A 95 2.34 45.96 -34.40
N SER A 96 3.20 45.95 -35.41
CA SER A 96 4.45 46.68 -35.43
C SER A 96 4.15 48.14 -35.76
N THR A 97 4.61 49.07 -34.93
CA THR A 97 5.04 50.41 -35.38
C THR A 97 5.87 51.08 -34.29
N THR A 98 7.01 51.56 -34.73
CA THR A 98 8.11 52.21 -34.03
C THR A 98 7.74 53.61 -33.55
N SER A 99 8.06 53.93 -32.29
CA SER A 99 8.40 55.28 -31.79
C SER A 99 9.05 55.16 -30.40
N PRO A 100 10.13 55.92 -30.08
CA PRO A 100 10.75 55.87 -28.76
C PRO A 100 9.99 56.75 -27.75
N PRO A 101 9.82 56.30 -26.49
CA PRO A 101 9.15 57.10 -25.46
C PRO A 101 10.11 58.09 -24.78
N PRO A 102 9.58 59.20 -24.22
CA PRO A 102 10.33 60.13 -23.38
C PRO A 102 10.67 59.50 -22.01
N PRO A 103 11.64 60.06 -21.26
CA PRO A 103 12.10 59.47 -20.01
C PRO A 103 10.99 59.53 -18.95
N ALA A 104 10.56 58.36 -18.48
CA ALA A 104 9.55 58.23 -17.44
C ALA A 104 10.18 58.33 -16.05
N THR A 105 9.65 59.26 -15.26
CA THR A 105 9.87 59.45 -13.83
C THR A 105 9.52 58.17 -13.06
N ALA A 106 10.40 57.76 -12.15
CA ALA A 106 10.22 56.58 -11.31
C ALA A 106 9.00 56.72 -10.39
N LEU A 107 8.05 55.78 -10.51
CA LEU A 107 7.01 55.55 -9.52
C LEU A 107 7.52 54.53 -8.47
N PRO A 108 7.12 54.67 -7.19
CA PRO A 108 7.53 53.74 -6.14
C PRO A 108 6.89 52.36 -6.31
N PRO A 109 7.56 51.29 -5.85
CA PRO A 109 7.08 49.92 -6.02
C PRO A 109 5.82 49.67 -5.21
N THR A 110 4.78 49.18 -5.88
CA THR A 110 3.61 48.57 -5.22
C THR A 110 4.01 47.23 -4.59
N PRO A 111 3.61 46.96 -3.34
CA PRO A 111 3.90 45.69 -2.67
C PRO A 111 3.15 44.52 -3.32
N PRO A 112 3.70 43.29 -3.24
CA PRO A 112 3.09 42.12 -3.83
C PRO A 112 1.79 41.76 -3.10
N VAL A 113 0.70 41.65 -3.87
CA VAL A 113 -0.58 41.12 -3.40
C VAL A 113 -0.47 39.60 -3.35
N THR A 114 -0.38 39.06 -2.14
CA THR A 114 -0.39 37.62 -1.89
C THR A 114 -1.81 37.07 -2.12
N PRO A 115 -2.02 36.05 -2.98
CA PRO A 115 -3.31 35.40 -3.10
C PRO A 115 -3.65 34.66 -1.80
N PRO A 116 -4.95 34.59 -1.42
CA PRO A 116 -5.37 33.91 -0.20
C PRO A 116 -5.10 32.40 -0.29
N THR A 117 -4.29 31.91 0.64
CA THR A 117 -4.04 30.48 0.85
C THR A 117 -5.35 29.78 1.22
N PRO A 118 -5.74 28.69 0.54
CA PRO A 118 -6.87 27.87 0.96
C PRO A 118 -6.60 27.31 2.37
N PRO A 119 -7.60 27.23 3.26
CA PRO A 119 -7.42 26.61 4.56
C PRO A 119 -7.11 25.12 4.36
N SER A 120 -5.90 24.71 4.73
CA SER A 120 -5.53 23.31 4.83
C SER A 120 -6.44 22.64 5.87
N PRO A 121 -7.08 21.50 5.55
CA PRO A 121 -7.84 20.75 6.54
C PRO A 121 -6.89 20.29 7.64
N SER A 122 -7.10 20.84 8.84
CA SER A 122 -6.36 20.47 10.04
C SER A 122 -6.97 19.16 10.56
N ILE A 123 -6.52 18.03 10.02
CA ILE A 123 -6.73 16.74 10.69
C ILE A 123 -5.79 16.74 11.87
N ALA A 124 -6.35 16.81 13.08
CA ALA A 124 -5.60 16.63 14.31
C ALA A 124 -5.04 15.20 14.31
N ILE A 125 -3.78 15.05 13.93
CA ILE A 125 -3.02 13.84 14.21
C ILE A 125 -3.02 13.75 15.73
N ASN A 126 -3.55 12.66 16.27
CA ASN A 126 -3.46 12.35 17.69
C ASN A 126 -2.02 11.90 18.02
N THR A 127 -1.03 12.72 17.66
CA THR A 127 0.25 12.75 18.35
C THR A 127 -0.08 13.35 19.71
N SER A 128 -0.11 12.54 20.76
CA SER A 128 0.02 12.99 22.15
C SER A 128 1.44 13.58 22.38
N GLY A 129 1.87 14.44 21.45
CA GLY A 129 3.24 14.85 21.13
C GLY A 129 3.82 15.79 22.15
N GLY A 130 4.07 15.26 23.35
CA GLY A 130 5.21 15.74 24.13
C GLY A 130 6.50 15.53 23.33
N PRO A 131 7.55 16.33 23.60
CA PRO A 131 8.87 16.07 23.03
C PRO A 131 9.26 14.63 23.37
N MET A 132 9.77 13.91 22.37
CA MET A 132 10.15 12.51 22.54
C MET A 132 11.13 12.37 23.70
N GLN A 133 10.76 11.55 24.69
CA GLN A 133 11.51 11.42 25.93
C GLN A 133 12.44 10.21 25.87
N LEU A 134 13.63 10.36 26.45
CA LEU A 134 14.55 9.28 26.74
C LEU A 134 14.10 8.59 28.04
N TYR A 135 13.79 7.30 27.94
CA TYR A 135 13.38 6.50 29.08
C TYR A 135 14.57 5.66 29.56
N SER A 136 14.85 5.72 30.86
CA SER A 136 15.76 4.75 31.48
C SER A 136 15.11 3.36 31.41
N SER A 137 15.89 2.30 31.32
CA SER A 137 15.44 0.91 31.39
C SER A 137 14.69 0.55 32.67
N GLU A 138 14.80 1.39 33.72
CA GLU A 138 13.96 1.32 34.92
C GLU A 138 12.48 1.61 34.63
N PHE A 139 12.17 2.18 33.46
CA PHE A 139 10.84 2.21 32.86
C PHE A 139 10.50 0.80 32.39
N ASP A 140 10.16 -0.03 33.37
CA ASP A 140 10.12 -1.47 33.28
C ASP A 140 9.16 -1.94 32.18
N SER A 141 9.71 -2.62 31.17
CA SER A 141 8.96 -3.32 30.12
C SER A 141 8.00 -4.38 30.69
N SER A 142 8.16 -4.79 31.96
CA SER A 142 7.20 -5.66 32.64
C SER A 142 5.87 -4.97 32.95
N SER A 143 5.85 -3.64 33.05
CA SER A 143 4.68 -2.86 33.48
C SER A 143 3.79 -2.39 32.33
N ASN A 144 4.32 -2.30 31.10
CA ASN A 144 3.53 -1.97 29.92
C ASN A 144 3.79 -2.99 28.78
N PRO A 145 2.96 -4.03 28.65
CA PRO A 145 3.15 -5.10 27.66
C PRO A 145 2.98 -4.64 26.20
N SER A 146 2.62 -3.37 25.96
CA SER A 146 2.50 -2.80 24.63
C SER A 146 3.83 -2.31 24.06
N VAL A 147 4.89 -2.09 24.85
CA VAL A 147 6.15 -1.50 24.32
C VAL A 147 7.14 -2.60 23.91
N VAL A 148 7.38 -2.74 22.61
CA VAL A 148 8.20 -3.82 22.04
C VAL A 148 9.34 -3.30 21.17
N ASP A 149 10.34 -4.16 20.97
CA ASP A 149 11.46 -3.88 20.06
C ASP A 149 11.02 -4.07 18.61
N PHE A 150 11.57 -3.26 17.71
CA PHE A 150 11.42 -3.45 16.27
C PHE A 150 12.77 -3.32 15.56
N PRO A 151 12.99 -4.02 14.44
CA PRO A 151 14.19 -3.89 13.65
C PRO A 151 14.16 -2.62 12.79
N CYS A 152 15.32 -1.99 12.59
CA CYS A 152 15.45 -0.84 11.69
C CYS A 152 16.68 -0.95 10.79
N PRO A 153 16.66 -0.33 9.59
CA PRO A 153 17.82 -0.26 8.69
C PRO A 153 19.00 0.55 9.21
N LEU A 154 18.80 1.38 10.23
CA LEU A 154 19.82 2.29 10.76
C LEU A 154 20.59 1.75 11.99
N ARG A 155 20.27 0.53 12.46
CA ARG A 155 20.89 -0.07 13.66
C ARG A 155 22.41 -0.22 13.55
N ASP A 156 23.11 0.06 14.64
CA ASP A 156 24.55 -0.15 14.75
C ASP A 156 24.89 -1.52 15.37
N ASP A 157 23.95 -2.12 16.10
CA ASP A 157 24.08 -3.46 16.67
C ASP A 157 23.80 -4.55 15.62
N PRO A 158 24.53 -5.68 15.63
CA PRO A 158 24.31 -6.79 14.70
C PRO A 158 22.99 -7.54 14.91
N ASP A 159 22.35 -7.43 16.07
CA ASP A 159 21.06 -8.05 16.37
C ASP A 159 19.98 -7.57 15.38
N PRO A 160 19.45 -8.46 14.52
CA PRO A 160 18.49 -8.07 13.50
C PRO A 160 17.08 -7.89 14.02
N THR A 161 16.84 -8.08 15.33
CA THR A 161 15.51 -8.04 15.93
C THR A 161 15.20 -6.70 16.63
N ALA A 162 16.22 -5.89 16.91
CA ALA A 162 16.08 -4.63 17.61
C ALA A 162 16.81 -3.48 16.89
N CYS A 163 16.24 -2.27 16.99
CA CYS A 163 16.84 -1.06 16.48
C CYS A 163 17.71 -0.41 17.55
N LYS A 164 18.95 -0.90 17.69
CA LYS A 164 19.92 -0.39 18.65
C LYS A 164 20.90 0.58 17.98
N LEU A 165 21.11 1.73 18.59
CA LEU A 165 21.97 2.80 18.07
C LEU A 165 23.02 3.17 19.12
N GLU A 166 24.28 3.27 18.68
CA GLU A 166 25.36 3.78 19.51
C GLU A 166 25.28 5.31 19.59
N CYS A 167 25.34 5.82 20.81
CA CYS A 167 25.25 7.24 21.12
C CYS A 167 26.59 7.94 20.88
N GLU A 168 26.55 9.03 20.13
CA GLU A 168 27.73 9.82 19.75
C GLU A 168 27.96 11.02 20.68
N ASP A 169 27.00 11.28 21.57
CA ASP A 169 27.01 12.37 22.55
C ASP A 169 26.32 11.92 23.84
N ALA A 170 26.51 12.70 24.91
CA ALA A 170 26.02 12.38 26.25
C ALA A 170 24.49 12.25 26.36
N THR A 171 23.74 12.87 25.44
CA THR A 171 22.27 12.83 25.41
C THR A 171 21.71 11.83 24.41
N CYS A 172 22.58 11.16 23.65
CA CYS A 172 22.19 10.32 22.52
C CYS A 172 21.25 11.02 21.53
N SER A 173 21.56 12.27 21.15
CA SER A 173 20.70 13.09 20.29
C SER A 173 20.38 12.42 18.95
N ARG A 174 21.32 11.63 18.41
CA ARG A 174 21.12 10.79 17.22
C ARG A 174 20.00 9.77 17.40
N GLY A 175 19.92 9.09 18.55
CA GLY A 175 18.87 8.10 18.82
C GLY A 175 17.48 8.72 18.78
N VAL A 176 17.34 9.90 19.40
CA VAL A 176 16.12 10.70 19.35
C VAL A 176 15.80 11.09 17.91
N LYS A 177 16.71 11.75 17.21
CA LYS A 177 16.50 12.17 15.81
C LYS A 177 16.12 11.00 14.88
N VAL A 178 16.74 9.82 15.06
CA VAL A 178 16.41 8.64 14.25
C VAL A 178 15.01 8.11 14.56
N CYS A 179 14.62 8.08 15.84
CA CYS A 179 13.29 7.64 16.26
C CYS A 179 12.18 8.50 15.63
N GLU A 180 12.36 9.83 15.58
CA GLU A 180 11.44 10.78 14.92
C GLU A 180 11.20 10.46 13.43
N THR A 181 12.08 9.68 12.82
CA THR A 181 11.98 9.34 11.40
C THR A 181 11.24 8.05 11.12
N TYR A 182 10.99 7.20 12.13
CA TYR A 182 10.23 5.95 11.98
C TYR A 182 8.83 6.11 12.56
N VAL A 183 7.81 5.77 11.77
CA VAL A 183 6.38 5.89 12.18
C VAL A 183 6.06 5.12 13.45
N GLU A 184 6.71 3.97 13.63
CA GLU A 184 6.46 3.10 14.78
C GLU A 184 7.21 3.56 16.02
N CYS A 185 8.31 4.31 15.88
CA CYS A 185 9.12 4.64 17.04
C CYS A 185 8.39 5.62 17.95
N THR A 186 8.18 5.19 19.20
CA THR A 186 7.50 5.98 20.24
C THR A 186 8.40 6.21 21.44
N HIS A 187 9.44 5.39 21.61
CA HIS A 187 10.31 5.41 22.77
C HIS A 187 11.77 5.23 22.37
N VAL A 188 12.66 5.96 23.05
CA VAL A 188 14.11 5.74 23.05
C VAL A 188 14.51 5.28 24.44
N VAL A 189 14.96 4.03 24.56
CA VAL A 189 15.27 3.41 25.86
C VAL A 189 16.77 3.19 26.01
N TYR A 190 17.36 3.56 27.14
CA TYR A 190 18.77 3.30 27.46
C TYR A 190 18.93 2.52 28.76
N GLY A 191 19.99 1.71 28.83
CA GLY A 191 20.44 1.11 30.08
C GLY A 191 21.30 2.11 30.87
N GLY A 192 20.81 2.59 32.01
CA GLY A 192 21.55 3.54 32.84
C GLY A 192 20.66 4.39 33.76
N SER A 193 21.32 5.13 34.64
CA SER A 193 20.65 6.08 35.56
C SER A 193 20.31 7.38 34.85
N LYS A 194 19.25 8.07 35.28
CA LYS A 194 18.87 9.38 34.72
C LYS A 194 20.02 10.39 34.85
N GLY A 195 20.39 11.00 33.72
CA GLY A 195 21.46 12.01 33.65
C GLY A 195 22.87 11.44 33.48
N GLU A 196 23.00 10.13 33.27
CA GLU A 196 24.27 9.51 32.88
C GLU A 196 24.72 9.94 31.48
N ASP A 197 26.04 10.08 31.29
CA ASP A 197 26.64 10.30 29.96
C ASP A 197 26.48 9.03 29.12
N LEU A 198 25.70 9.14 28.04
CA LEU A 198 25.40 8.03 27.14
C LEU A 198 26.46 7.83 26.05
N THR A 199 27.52 8.64 25.96
CA THR A 199 28.54 8.53 24.90
C THR A 199 29.14 7.13 24.83
N GLY A 200 29.08 6.48 23.65
CA GLY A 200 29.54 5.11 23.42
C GLY A 200 28.63 4.01 23.96
N LYS A 201 27.48 4.36 24.57
CA LYS A 201 26.45 3.39 24.98
C LYS A 201 25.44 3.18 23.86
N PHE A 202 24.66 2.11 23.98
CA PHE A 202 23.54 1.84 23.09
C PHE A 202 22.21 2.32 23.68
N VAL A 203 21.40 2.95 22.83
CA VAL A 203 19.95 3.08 23.03
C VAL A 203 19.21 2.07 22.16
N THR A 204 18.03 1.64 22.59
CA THR A 204 17.09 0.82 21.82
C THR A 204 15.88 1.66 21.47
N LEU A 205 15.55 1.71 20.19
CA LEU A 205 14.30 2.30 19.71
C LEU A 205 13.18 1.27 19.86
N LYS A 206 12.06 1.67 20.47
CA LYS A 206 10.90 0.82 20.72
C LYS A 206 9.62 1.46 20.19
N HIS A 207 8.62 0.61 19.94
CA HIS A 207 7.29 1.04 19.57
C HIS A 207 6.23 0.54 20.54
N GLU A 208 5.17 1.32 20.70
CA GLU A 208 3.96 0.89 21.36
C GLU A 208 3.06 0.18 20.35
N VAL A 209 2.72 -1.08 20.65
CA VAL A 209 1.83 -1.92 19.87
C VAL A 209 0.42 -1.37 19.96
N VAL A 210 -0.04 -0.78 18.87
CA VAL A 210 -1.43 -0.36 18.70
C VAL A 210 -2.15 -1.44 17.90
N LYS A 211 -2.99 -2.23 18.60
CA LYS A 211 -3.92 -3.14 17.93
C LYS A 211 -5.05 -2.31 17.35
N GLU A 212 -5.20 -2.34 16.03
CA GLU A 212 -6.26 -1.60 15.38
C GLU A 212 -7.60 -2.31 15.52
N ASP A 213 -8.66 -1.53 15.70
CA ASP A 213 -10.03 -2.03 15.74
C ASP A 213 -10.48 -2.49 14.35
N LEU A 214 -10.85 -3.77 14.24
CA LEU A 214 -11.31 -4.39 13.01
C LEU A 214 -12.70 -3.92 12.58
N SER A 215 -13.44 -3.19 13.43
CA SER A 215 -14.76 -2.67 13.06
C SER A 215 -14.72 -1.78 11.81
N ALA A 216 -13.63 -1.03 11.60
CA ALA A 216 -13.41 -0.24 10.40
C ALA A 216 -13.27 -1.11 9.15
N LEU A 217 -12.65 -2.28 9.29
CA LEU A 217 -12.51 -3.25 8.20
C LEU A 217 -13.87 -3.87 7.84
N ASP A 218 -14.68 -4.21 8.84
CA ASP A 218 -16.03 -4.74 8.62
C ASP A 218 -16.91 -3.75 7.88
N ASN A 219 -16.86 -2.47 8.25
CA ASN A 219 -17.57 -1.41 7.54
C ASN A 219 -17.08 -1.24 6.10
N ALA A 220 -15.77 -1.34 5.88
CA ALA A 220 -15.18 -1.22 4.55
C ALA A 220 -15.56 -2.43 3.66
N PHE A 221 -15.53 -3.65 4.21
CA PHE A 221 -16.02 -4.84 3.51
C PHE A 221 -17.53 -4.81 3.31
N ALA A 222 -18.32 -4.22 4.21
CA ALA A 222 -19.77 -4.14 4.03
C ALA A 222 -20.14 -3.42 2.72
N LYS A 223 -19.40 -2.35 2.37
CA LYS A 223 -19.55 -1.64 1.08
C LYS A 223 -19.31 -2.55 -0.13
N TRP A 224 -18.41 -3.52 0.01
CA TRP A 224 -17.99 -4.44 -1.04
C TRP A 224 -18.52 -5.86 -0.84
N SER A 225 -19.45 -6.08 0.10
CA SER A 225 -19.80 -7.42 0.59
C SER A 225 -20.50 -8.29 -0.46
N SER A 226 -21.11 -7.66 -1.46
CA SER A 226 -21.63 -8.36 -2.64
C SER A 226 -20.54 -8.86 -3.59
N GLU A 227 -19.32 -8.32 -3.49
CA GLU A 227 -18.21 -8.55 -4.42
C GLU A 227 -16.98 -9.20 -3.76
N MET A 228 -16.87 -9.13 -2.43
CA MET A 228 -15.84 -9.79 -1.64
C MET A 228 -16.42 -10.51 -0.43
N THR A 229 -16.22 -11.82 -0.40
CA THR A 229 -16.59 -12.65 0.74
C THR A 229 -15.39 -12.83 1.68
N LYS A 230 -15.66 -12.92 2.98
CA LYS A 230 -14.68 -13.41 3.97
C LYS A 230 -14.48 -14.92 3.91
N GLU A 231 -15.18 -15.62 3.01
CA GLU A 231 -15.08 -17.06 2.87
C GLU A 231 -13.64 -17.45 2.54
N THR A 232 -13.14 -18.48 3.21
CA THR A 232 -11.87 -19.09 2.87
C THR A 232 -12.04 -19.95 1.62
N LYS A 233 -11.50 -19.47 0.49
CA LYS A 233 -11.45 -20.24 -0.77
C LYS A 233 -10.16 -19.94 -1.54
N PRO A 234 -9.75 -20.79 -2.50
CA PRO A 234 -8.61 -20.51 -3.36
C PRO A 234 -8.80 -19.19 -4.12
N ARG A 235 -7.80 -18.31 -4.09
CA ARG A 235 -7.83 -17.03 -4.83
C ARG A 235 -6.54 -16.73 -5.58
N THR A 236 -6.66 -15.86 -6.58
CA THR A 236 -5.52 -15.21 -7.22
C THR A 236 -5.17 -13.92 -6.48
N TYR A 237 -3.92 -13.78 -6.06
CA TYR A 237 -3.45 -12.57 -5.39
C TYR A 237 -2.65 -11.71 -6.35
N VAL A 238 -2.96 -10.42 -6.41
CA VAL A 238 -2.27 -9.41 -7.22
C VAL A 238 -1.64 -8.43 -6.26
N ILE A 239 -0.33 -8.55 -6.04
CA ILE A 239 0.43 -7.75 -5.09
C ILE A 239 1.10 -6.60 -5.84
N ILE A 240 0.69 -5.38 -5.52
CA ILE A 240 1.18 -4.14 -6.12
C ILE A 240 2.05 -3.39 -5.11
N SER A 241 3.17 -2.83 -5.56
CA SER A 241 3.94 -1.84 -4.81
C SER A 241 4.75 -0.97 -5.76
N TYR A 242 5.28 0.17 -5.30
CA TYR A 242 6.32 0.90 -6.03
C TYR A 242 7.73 0.34 -5.77
N GLY A 243 7.86 -0.90 -5.28
CA GLY A 243 9.15 -1.52 -4.96
C GLY A 243 9.74 -1.08 -3.61
N GLY A 244 10.51 -1.97 -2.99
CA GLY A 244 11.10 -1.72 -1.67
C GLY A 244 10.11 -1.73 -0.48
N SER A 245 8.81 -1.95 -0.73
CA SER A 245 7.75 -1.95 0.29
C SER A 245 7.45 -3.32 0.92
N GLY A 246 8.34 -4.30 0.81
CA GLY A 246 8.09 -5.66 1.32
C GLY A 246 7.17 -6.53 0.44
N SER A 247 6.80 -6.10 -0.76
CA SER A 247 5.91 -6.86 -1.66
C SER A 247 6.46 -8.24 -2.05
N LYS A 248 7.79 -8.41 -2.15
CA LYS A 248 8.41 -9.73 -2.35
C LYS A 248 8.22 -10.68 -1.17
N MET A 249 8.30 -10.16 0.06
CA MET A 249 8.04 -10.94 1.27
C MET A 249 6.60 -11.43 1.28
N LEU A 250 5.65 -10.51 1.09
CA LEU A 250 4.23 -10.84 1.07
C LEU A 250 3.89 -11.82 -0.06
N SER A 251 4.39 -11.56 -1.28
CA SER A 251 4.15 -12.44 -2.43
C SER A 251 4.75 -13.83 -2.23
N GLY A 252 5.98 -13.90 -1.68
CA GLY A 252 6.66 -15.15 -1.41
C GLY A 252 5.95 -16.00 -0.35
N TRP A 253 5.55 -15.38 0.76
CA TRP A 253 4.78 -16.06 1.81
C TRP A 253 3.44 -16.57 1.29
N ILE A 254 2.65 -15.75 0.59
CA ILE A 254 1.37 -16.19 0.01
C ILE A 254 1.59 -17.32 -1.00
N SER A 255 2.66 -17.27 -1.80
CA SER A 255 2.97 -18.31 -2.80
C SER A 255 3.28 -19.66 -2.19
N ASP A 256 3.78 -19.69 -0.94
CA ASP A 256 4.14 -20.91 -0.22
C ASP A 256 2.95 -21.53 0.54
N LEU A 257 1.81 -20.84 0.60
CA LEU A 257 0.59 -21.38 1.18
C LEU A 257 0.00 -22.50 0.31
N PRO A 258 -0.81 -23.41 0.91
CA PRO A 258 -1.46 -24.49 0.18
C PRO A 258 -2.29 -24.02 -1.02
N LYS A 259 -2.28 -24.79 -2.11
CA LYS A 259 -3.08 -24.50 -3.32
C LYS A 259 -4.59 -24.54 -3.10
N SER A 260 -5.05 -25.14 -2.00
CA SER A 260 -6.43 -25.06 -1.52
C SER A 260 -6.84 -23.66 -1.06
N SER A 261 -5.88 -22.74 -0.90
CA SER A 261 -6.09 -21.36 -0.45
C SER A 261 -5.55 -20.33 -1.45
N VAL A 262 -4.61 -20.73 -2.31
CA VAL A 262 -3.93 -19.85 -3.28
C VAL A 262 -3.85 -20.51 -4.65
N VAL A 263 -4.52 -19.90 -5.64
CA VAL A 263 -4.42 -20.32 -7.06
C VAL A 263 -3.09 -19.84 -7.64
N THR A 264 -2.84 -18.54 -7.61
CA THR A 264 -1.61 -17.93 -8.13
C THR A 264 -1.34 -16.60 -7.45
N VAL A 265 -0.08 -16.16 -7.47
CA VAL A 265 0.34 -14.86 -6.96
C VAL A 265 1.01 -14.10 -8.11
N LYS A 266 0.60 -12.85 -8.30
CA LYS A 266 1.14 -11.91 -9.29
C LYS A 266 1.77 -10.75 -8.53
N HIS A 267 2.95 -10.31 -8.95
CA HIS A 267 3.66 -9.20 -8.33
C HIS A 267 3.90 -8.11 -9.38
N MET A 268 3.49 -6.87 -9.06
CA MET A 268 3.40 -5.79 -10.04
C MET A 268 3.94 -4.47 -9.48
N HIS A 269 4.43 -3.64 -10.40
CA HIS A 269 4.93 -2.30 -10.14
C HIS A 269 4.22 -1.27 -11.03
N ASP A 270 2.92 -1.43 -11.25
CA ASP A 270 2.15 -0.53 -12.12
C ASP A 270 1.55 0.65 -11.34
N PRO A 271 1.89 1.92 -11.66
CA PRO A 271 1.28 3.08 -11.02
C PRO A 271 -0.18 3.30 -11.42
N ASN A 272 -0.69 2.62 -12.45
CA ASN A 272 -2.02 2.88 -13.01
C ASN A 272 -2.98 1.73 -12.68
N PRO A 273 -3.76 1.82 -11.58
CA PRO A 273 -4.80 0.84 -11.32
C PRO A 273 -5.83 0.86 -12.46
N PRO A 274 -6.21 -0.30 -13.02
CA PRO A 274 -7.30 -0.34 -13.98
C PRO A 274 -8.64 -0.06 -13.28
N ASN A 275 -9.61 0.44 -14.03
CA ASN A 275 -10.97 0.66 -13.50
C ASN A 275 -11.76 -0.65 -13.35
N VAL A 276 -11.40 -1.66 -14.12
CA VAL A 276 -12.07 -2.96 -14.21
C VAL A 276 -10.98 -4.03 -14.08
N MET A 277 -11.24 -5.12 -13.36
CA MET A 277 -10.25 -6.20 -13.24
C MET A 277 -9.92 -6.80 -14.60
N ARG A 278 -8.64 -7.14 -14.82
CA ARG A 278 -8.17 -7.73 -16.07
C ARG A 278 -7.35 -8.98 -15.86
N THR A 279 -7.36 -9.86 -16.85
CA THR A 279 -6.51 -11.05 -16.90
C THR A 279 -5.05 -10.65 -17.13
N PHE A 280 -4.16 -11.64 -17.11
CA PHE A 280 -2.72 -11.43 -17.28
C PHE A 280 -2.24 -12.16 -18.54
N ASN A 281 -1.68 -11.42 -19.51
CA ASN A 281 -1.32 -11.93 -20.84
C ASN A 281 -0.10 -12.87 -20.86
N ARG A 282 0.58 -13.06 -19.72
CA ARG A 282 1.70 -13.99 -19.62
C ARG A 282 1.46 -14.98 -18.48
N PRO A 283 1.68 -16.28 -18.68
CA PRO A 283 2.03 -17.13 -17.55
C PRO A 283 3.33 -16.54 -16.98
N LEU A 284 3.19 -15.75 -15.92
CA LEU A 284 4.34 -15.32 -15.14
C LEU A 284 5.03 -16.62 -14.71
N ARG A 285 6.34 -16.74 -15.03
CA ARG A 285 7.15 -17.89 -14.61
C ARG A 285 6.81 -18.20 -13.16
N GLU A 286 6.42 -19.45 -12.90
CA GLU A 286 6.22 -19.90 -11.53
C GLU A 286 7.49 -19.57 -10.75
N ALA A 287 7.33 -18.95 -9.58
CA ALA A 287 8.47 -18.70 -8.72
C ALA A 287 9.13 -20.05 -8.45
N THR A 288 10.41 -20.18 -8.75
CA THR A 288 11.15 -21.39 -8.41
C THR A 288 11.12 -21.52 -6.88
N HIS A 289 10.42 -22.52 -6.38
CA HIS A 289 10.03 -22.67 -4.97
C HIS A 289 11.18 -23.01 -3.99
N ASN A 290 12.44 -22.90 -4.40
CA ASN A 290 13.57 -23.27 -3.57
C ASN A 290 14.24 -22.03 -2.98
N GLY A 291 14.19 -21.90 -1.65
CA GLY A 291 14.96 -20.91 -0.89
C GLY A 291 14.16 -19.78 -0.23
N ASP A 292 14.90 -18.90 0.45
CA ASP A 292 14.40 -17.65 1.04
C ASP A 292 13.64 -16.84 -0.03
N TYR A 293 12.47 -16.31 0.31
CA TYR A 293 11.68 -15.46 -0.59
C TYR A 293 12.48 -14.26 -1.12
N ARG A 294 13.52 -13.84 -0.39
CA ARG A 294 14.45 -12.77 -0.80
C ARG A 294 15.25 -13.11 -2.05
N ASP A 295 15.58 -14.39 -2.23
CA ASP A 295 16.37 -14.90 -3.36
C ASP A 295 15.50 -15.22 -4.58
N ARG A 296 14.18 -15.24 -4.41
CA ARG A 296 13.24 -15.56 -5.49
C ARG A 296 13.19 -14.43 -6.52
N HIS A 297 13.35 -14.81 -7.78
CA HIS A 297 13.03 -13.94 -8.90
C HIS A 297 11.52 -13.99 -9.17
N ILE A 298 10.79 -13.03 -8.61
CA ILE A 298 9.38 -12.79 -8.96
C ILE A 298 9.37 -11.68 -10.01
N PRO A 299 9.12 -11.99 -11.30
CA PRO A 299 9.14 -10.98 -12.35
C PRO A 299 8.06 -9.93 -12.05
N GLY A 300 8.46 -8.65 -12.05
CA GLY A 300 7.51 -7.54 -12.01
C GLY A 300 6.74 -7.44 -13.33
N GLY A 301 5.53 -6.90 -13.27
CA GLY A 301 4.69 -6.66 -14.45
C GLY A 301 3.91 -5.36 -14.38
N LEU A 302 3.37 -4.98 -15.53
CA LEU A 302 2.39 -3.90 -15.73
C LEU A 302 1.08 -4.50 -16.24
N PHE A 303 -0.05 -3.82 -16.01
CA PHE A 303 -1.31 -4.16 -16.64
C PHE A 303 -1.20 -3.85 -18.13
N SER A 304 -1.16 -4.89 -18.96
CA SER A 304 -1.26 -4.71 -20.41
C SER A 304 -2.66 -4.23 -20.74
N LYS A 305 -2.77 -3.21 -21.61
CA LYS A 305 -4.06 -2.70 -22.09
C LYS A 305 -4.84 -3.74 -22.89
N ASP A 306 -4.15 -4.76 -23.39
CA ASP A 306 -4.67 -5.80 -24.27
C ASP A 306 -5.08 -7.08 -23.53
N THR A 307 -5.20 -7.04 -22.19
CA THR A 307 -5.68 -8.19 -21.42
C THR A 307 -7.20 -8.24 -21.41
N ALA A 308 -7.73 -9.47 -21.44
CA ALA A 308 -9.18 -9.70 -21.35
C ALA A 308 -9.72 -9.18 -20.01
N LEU A 309 -10.97 -8.72 -20.02
CA LEU A 309 -11.65 -8.30 -18.79
C LEU A 309 -12.03 -9.53 -17.97
N ILE A 310 -11.92 -9.42 -16.65
CA ILE A 310 -12.48 -10.42 -15.72
C ILE A 310 -13.96 -10.06 -15.53
N PRO A 311 -14.90 -11.02 -15.68
CA PRO A 311 -16.31 -10.81 -15.36
C PRO A 311 -16.54 -10.44 -13.88
N LYS A 312 -17.51 -9.57 -13.59
CA LYS A 312 -17.78 -9.08 -12.21
C LYS A 312 -18.12 -10.20 -11.22
N ASP A 313 -18.83 -11.23 -11.67
CA ASP A 313 -19.17 -12.41 -10.87
C ASP A 313 -17.93 -13.24 -10.45
N GLN A 314 -16.76 -12.96 -11.04
CA GLN A 314 -15.48 -13.59 -10.68
C GLN A 314 -14.57 -12.70 -9.82
N TYR A 315 -15.00 -11.48 -9.45
CA TYR A 315 -14.13 -10.56 -8.70
C TYR A 315 -13.69 -11.13 -7.35
N ASP A 316 -14.55 -11.93 -6.70
CA ASP A 316 -14.23 -12.56 -5.43
C ASP A 316 -13.15 -13.66 -5.54
N ASP A 317 -12.81 -14.11 -6.76
CA ASP A 317 -11.71 -15.05 -6.99
C ASP A 317 -10.34 -14.35 -7.01
N PHE A 318 -10.33 -13.02 -6.90
CA PHE A 318 -9.14 -12.19 -6.90
C PHE A 318 -9.00 -11.38 -5.60
N ARG A 319 -7.75 -11.09 -5.23
CA ARG A 319 -7.40 -10.14 -4.16
C ARG A 319 -6.33 -9.20 -4.67
N TYR A 320 -6.70 -7.95 -4.91
CA TYR A 320 -5.77 -6.88 -5.26
C TYR A 320 -5.25 -6.25 -3.98
N VAL A 321 -3.94 -6.32 -3.78
CA VAL A 321 -3.28 -5.89 -2.54
C VAL A 321 -2.21 -4.86 -2.89
N TYR A 322 -2.36 -3.64 -2.40
CA TYR A 322 -1.34 -2.61 -2.54
C TYR A 322 -0.56 -2.49 -1.24
N ILE A 323 0.71 -2.89 -1.21
CA ILE A 323 1.57 -2.77 -0.03
C ILE A 323 2.54 -1.58 -0.20
N PHE A 324 2.56 -0.72 0.81
CA PHE A 324 3.35 0.52 0.83
C PHE A 324 4.16 0.66 2.12
N LYS A 325 5.26 1.43 2.05
CA LYS A 325 6.26 1.65 3.12
C LYS A 325 6.76 3.09 3.07
N ASP A 326 7.57 3.57 4.02
CA ASP A 326 8.26 4.86 3.83
C ASP A 326 9.04 4.87 2.48
N PRO A 327 8.73 5.77 1.53
CA PRO A 327 9.42 5.84 0.23
C PRO A 327 10.93 6.01 0.35
N VAL A 328 11.40 6.65 1.42
CA VAL A 328 12.84 6.82 1.66
C VAL A 328 13.51 5.47 1.88
N GLU A 329 12.88 4.58 2.63
CA GLU A 329 13.38 3.22 2.83
C GLU A 329 13.30 2.39 1.54
N GLY A 330 12.21 2.54 0.78
CA GLY A 330 12.04 1.85 -0.50
C GLY A 330 13.11 2.25 -1.53
N LEU A 331 13.39 3.55 -1.66
CA LEU A 331 14.41 4.07 -2.57
C LEU A 331 15.81 3.68 -2.15
N VAL A 332 16.17 3.86 -0.87
CA VAL A 332 17.45 3.35 -0.35
C VAL A 332 17.57 1.84 -0.56
N SER A 333 16.45 1.12 -0.61
CA SER A 333 16.44 -0.30 -0.93
C SER A 333 16.73 -0.62 -2.40
N ARG A 334 16.17 0.17 -3.33
CA ARG A 334 16.00 -0.21 -4.75
C ARG A 334 16.33 0.91 -5.74
N TYR A 335 17.15 1.88 -5.37
CA TYR A 335 17.51 2.99 -6.27
C TYR A 335 18.29 2.50 -7.49
N GLY A 336 17.79 2.82 -8.68
CA GLY A 336 18.43 2.51 -9.95
C GLY A 336 17.52 2.79 -11.14
N HIS A 337 18.13 2.97 -12.31
CA HIS A 337 17.42 3.34 -13.55
C HIS A 337 16.32 2.33 -13.90
N GLY A 338 16.65 1.03 -13.92
CA GLY A 338 15.66 -0.01 -14.23
C GLY A 338 14.47 -0.03 -13.27
N HIS A 339 14.70 0.25 -11.98
CA HIS A 339 13.59 0.35 -11.01
C HIS A 339 12.70 1.56 -11.30
N CYS A 340 13.31 2.72 -11.55
CA CYS A 340 12.60 3.94 -11.93
C CYS A 340 11.71 3.69 -13.15
N VAL A 341 12.23 3.03 -14.19
CA VAL A 341 11.47 2.73 -15.41
C VAL A 341 10.29 1.81 -15.10
N HIS A 342 10.50 0.77 -14.27
CA HIS A 342 9.45 -0.17 -13.91
C HIS A 342 8.30 0.45 -13.14
N VAL A 343 8.54 1.49 -12.32
CA VAL A 343 7.48 2.21 -11.60
C VAL A 343 6.86 3.36 -12.41
N GLY A 344 7.30 3.54 -13.67
CA GLY A 344 6.78 4.57 -14.56
C GLY A 344 7.32 5.97 -14.32
N GLY A 345 8.54 6.10 -13.78
CA GLY A 345 9.17 7.39 -13.50
C GLY A 345 9.81 8.09 -14.71
N ASP A 346 10.21 9.34 -14.50
CA ASP A 346 10.94 10.21 -15.44
C ASP A 346 12.46 9.97 -15.34
N CYS A 347 12.93 8.81 -15.80
CA CYS A 347 14.28 8.33 -15.49
C CYS A 347 15.39 8.83 -16.41
N GLY A 348 15.03 9.47 -17.53
CA GLY A 348 15.99 9.80 -18.58
C GLY A 348 16.73 8.57 -19.13
N SER A 349 17.92 8.80 -19.71
CA SER A 349 18.79 7.72 -20.20
C SER A 349 19.57 7.06 -19.06
N GLU A 350 19.79 5.75 -19.14
CA GLU A 350 20.55 4.98 -18.14
C GLU A 350 21.96 5.56 -17.88
N GLN A 351 22.65 6.01 -18.93
CA GLN A 351 24.00 6.59 -18.85
C GLN A 351 24.07 7.89 -18.05
N ASN A 352 22.95 8.61 -17.95
CA ASN A 352 22.84 9.89 -17.24
C ASN A 352 21.96 9.77 -15.99
N PHE A 353 21.67 8.55 -15.53
CA PHE A 353 20.85 8.36 -14.34
C PHE A 353 21.63 8.86 -13.11
N PRO A 354 21.07 9.80 -12.33
CA PRO A 354 21.81 10.43 -11.24
C PRO A 354 22.14 9.42 -10.14
N THR A 355 23.19 9.67 -9.37
CA THR A 355 23.41 8.95 -8.11
C THR A 355 22.28 9.28 -7.11
N LEU A 356 22.11 8.47 -6.06
CA LEU A 356 21.05 8.76 -5.08
C LEU A 356 21.25 10.11 -4.39
N ASP A 357 22.49 10.52 -4.13
CA ASP A 357 22.80 11.83 -3.54
C ASP A 357 22.44 12.99 -4.48
N GLN A 358 22.77 12.88 -5.77
CA GLN A 358 22.37 13.86 -6.79
C GLN A 358 20.84 13.94 -6.91
N TYR A 359 20.16 12.79 -6.90
CA TYR A 359 18.71 12.73 -6.92
C TYR A 359 18.07 13.40 -5.70
N ALA A 360 18.55 13.05 -4.50
CA ALA A 360 18.05 13.61 -3.24
C ALA A 360 18.28 15.14 -3.19
N SER A 361 19.44 15.60 -3.66
CA SER A 361 19.78 17.03 -3.73
C SER A 361 18.97 17.78 -4.79
N GLY A 362 18.50 17.09 -5.84
CA GLY A 362 17.65 17.67 -6.88
C GLY A 362 16.22 17.99 -6.42
N GLY A 363 15.76 17.39 -5.31
CA GLY A 363 14.47 17.74 -4.69
C GLY A 363 13.22 17.36 -5.48
N LYS A 364 13.34 16.56 -6.55
CA LYS A 364 12.23 16.17 -7.44
C LYS A 364 11.90 14.68 -7.30
N ASP A 365 10.62 14.35 -7.15
CA ASP A 365 10.11 12.97 -7.21
C ASP A 365 10.07 12.46 -8.67
N SER A 366 11.22 12.14 -9.26
CA SER A 366 11.27 11.59 -10.63
C SER A 366 10.80 10.13 -10.69
N PHE A 367 10.68 9.43 -9.57
CA PHE A 367 10.09 8.07 -9.54
C PHE A 367 8.55 8.09 -9.52
N HIS A 368 7.94 9.28 -9.35
CA HIS A 368 6.50 9.48 -9.23
C HIS A 368 5.87 8.65 -8.10
N ILE A 369 6.61 8.38 -7.01
CA ILE A 369 6.12 7.54 -5.91
C ILE A 369 4.91 8.18 -5.24
N SER A 370 4.89 9.51 -5.11
CA SER A 370 3.75 10.22 -4.51
C SER A 370 2.47 10.01 -5.33
N ASN A 371 2.58 10.11 -6.66
CA ASN A 371 1.48 9.85 -7.59
C ASN A 371 1.08 8.37 -7.62
N PHE A 372 2.06 7.44 -7.55
CA PHE A 372 1.81 6.01 -7.45
C PHE A 372 0.96 5.72 -6.21
N PHE A 373 1.40 6.22 -5.04
CA PHE A 373 0.70 6.06 -3.78
C PHE A 373 -0.73 6.60 -3.85
N ASP A 374 -0.91 7.84 -4.32
CA ASP A 374 -2.22 8.49 -4.37
C ASP A 374 -3.18 7.73 -5.29
N LYS A 375 -2.74 7.23 -6.45
CA LYS A 375 -3.61 6.45 -7.36
C LYS A 375 -4.13 5.15 -6.74
N TRP A 376 -3.32 4.49 -5.92
CA TRP A 376 -3.70 3.22 -5.30
C TRP A 376 -4.42 3.37 -3.96
N THR A 377 -4.31 4.52 -3.30
CA THR A 377 -4.92 4.77 -1.96
C THR A 377 -6.06 5.77 -1.95
N THR A 378 -6.27 6.51 -3.04
CA THR A 378 -7.42 7.41 -3.17
C THR A 378 -8.60 6.65 -3.76
N SER A 379 -9.79 6.82 -3.15
CA SER A 379 -11.01 6.22 -3.67
C SER A 379 -11.32 6.78 -5.07
N ASP A 380 -11.61 5.88 -6.00
CA ASP A 380 -11.97 6.20 -7.38
C ASP A 380 -13.33 5.58 -7.68
N PRO A 381 -14.39 6.39 -7.87
CA PRO A 381 -15.75 5.87 -8.09
C PRO A 381 -15.89 5.13 -9.41
N SER A 382 -14.93 5.25 -10.34
CA SER A 382 -14.92 4.50 -11.58
C SER A 382 -14.29 3.10 -11.45
N ARG A 383 -13.67 2.80 -10.30
CA ARG A 383 -13.07 1.49 -10.02
C ARG A 383 -14.15 0.54 -9.52
N GLU A 384 -14.30 -0.56 -10.23
CA GLU A 384 -15.36 -1.55 -9.99
C GLU A 384 -14.94 -2.66 -9.02
N TYR A 385 -13.76 -2.56 -8.41
CA TYR A 385 -13.26 -3.57 -7.49
C TYR A 385 -12.49 -2.95 -6.33
N PRO A 386 -12.49 -3.60 -5.15
CA PRO A 386 -11.77 -3.10 -3.99
C PRO A 386 -10.27 -3.40 -4.08
N VAL A 387 -9.47 -2.51 -3.50
CA VAL A 387 -8.05 -2.73 -3.26
C VAL A 387 -7.79 -2.79 -1.76
N LEU A 388 -7.14 -3.86 -1.30
CA LEU A 388 -6.62 -3.95 0.06
C LEU A 388 -5.27 -3.23 0.15
N ALA A 389 -5.27 -2.01 0.64
CA ALA A 389 -4.07 -1.23 0.88
C ALA A 389 -3.47 -1.63 2.25
N ILE A 390 -2.21 -2.08 2.29
CA ILE A 390 -1.51 -2.56 3.49
C ILE A 390 -0.32 -1.65 3.81
N ASN A 391 -0.31 -1.11 5.02
CA ASN A 391 0.79 -0.33 5.56
C ASN A 391 1.86 -1.24 6.15
N TYR A 392 3.01 -1.35 5.47
CA TYR A 392 4.12 -2.23 5.85
C TYR A 392 4.51 -2.09 7.32
N HIS A 393 4.57 -0.86 7.83
CA HIS A 393 5.10 -0.56 9.16
C HIS A 393 4.24 -1.12 10.30
N LYS A 394 2.96 -1.39 10.04
CA LYS A 394 2.00 -1.85 11.04
C LYS A 394 1.61 -3.32 10.88
N ILE A 395 2.20 -4.03 9.91
CA ILE A 395 1.83 -5.41 9.59
C ILE A 395 1.98 -6.32 10.80
N TRP A 396 3.13 -6.26 11.48
CA TRP A 396 3.49 -7.25 12.48
C TRP A 396 2.64 -7.19 13.75
N ASP A 397 2.11 -6.02 14.08
CA ASP A 397 1.16 -5.84 15.18
C ASP A 397 -0.25 -6.31 14.83
N ASN A 398 -0.53 -6.46 13.53
CA ASN A 398 -1.85 -6.69 12.97
C ASN A 398 -1.90 -7.91 12.03
N VAL A 399 -0.98 -8.87 12.18
CA VAL A 399 -0.91 -10.06 11.29
C VAL A 399 -2.24 -10.83 11.24
N PRO A 400 -2.92 -11.15 12.37
CA PRO A 400 -4.18 -11.89 12.32
C PRO A 400 -5.23 -11.16 11.47
N SER A 401 -5.35 -9.85 11.66
CA SER A 401 -6.25 -8.96 10.93
C SER A 401 -5.96 -8.94 9.43
N ILE A 402 -4.69 -8.86 9.06
CA ILE A 402 -4.26 -8.87 7.65
C ILE A 402 -4.56 -10.23 7.00
N VAL A 403 -4.31 -11.33 7.70
CA VAL A 403 -4.60 -12.69 7.21
C VAL A 403 -6.10 -12.85 6.94
N GLU A 404 -6.95 -12.37 7.85
CA GLU A 404 -8.40 -12.38 7.65
C GLU A 404 -8.81 -11.53 6.44
N ALA A 405 -8.29 -10.30 6.31
CA ALA A 405 -8.58 -9.40 5.20
C ALA A 405 -8.17 -9.96 3.83
N LEU A 406 -7.12 -10.77 3.80
CA LEU A 406 -6.69 -11.51 2.62
C LEU A 406 -7.64 -12.66 2.25
N GLY A 407 -8.61 -13.00 3.11
CA GLY A 407 -9.52 -14.13 2.92
C GLY A 407 -8.84 -15.48 3.16
N LEU A 408 -7.83 -15.50 4.04
CA LEU A 408 -7.05 -16.68 4.39
C LEU A 408 -7.48 -17.24 5.77
N PRO A 409 -7.27 -18.55 6.03
CA PRO A 409 -7.46 -19.11 7.36
C PRO A 409 -6.61 -18.40 8.42
N ALA A 410 -7.21 -18.09 9.57
CA ALA A 410 -6.51 -17.43 10.69
C ALA A 410 -5.26 -18.20 11.17
N SER A 411 -5.22 -19.52 11.00
CA SER A 411 -4.06 -20.36 11.34
C SER A 411 -2.80 -19.98 10.55
N TYR A 412 -2.92 -19.36 9.38
CA TYR A 412 -1.77 -18.91 8.59
C TYR A 412 -1.05 -17.70 9.19
N ALA A 413 -1.64 -17.01 10.17
CA ALA A 413 -0.94 -15.96 10.91
C ALA A 413 0.35 -16.46 11.58
N GLN A 414 0.38 -17.73 12.00
CA GLN A 414 1.54 -18.34 12.67
C GLN A 414 2.72 -18.58 11.73
N SER A 415 2.48 -18.69 10.41
CA SER A 415 3.52 -18.85 9.40
C SER A 415 3.97 -17.53 8.78
N PHE A 416 3.40 -16.41 9.20
CA PHE A 416 3.75 -15.11 8.66
C PHE A 416 5.24 -14.80 8.93
N PRO A 417 5.99 -14.26 7.96
CA PRO A 417 7.41 -14.03 8.13
C PRO A 417 7.70 -13.07 9.29
N LYS A 418 8.71 -13.40 10.10
CA LYS A 418 9.25 -12.47 11.10
C LYS A 418 9.75 -11.21 10.40
N ARG A 419 9.56 -10.06 11.05
CA ARG A 419 10.10 -8.80 10.55
C ARG A 419 11.62 -8.87 10.54
N THR A 420 12.18 -8.40 9.44
CA THR A 420 13.63 -8.28 9.28
C THR A 420 13.89 -7.06 8.41
N GLU A 421 14.90 -6.28 8.79
CA GLU A 421 15.34 -5.13 8.00
C GLU A 421 16.81 -5.31 7.63
N THR A 422 17.12 -5.16 6.35
CA THR A 422 18.52 -5.14 5.86
C THR A 422 19.21 -3.88 6.38
N VAL A 423 20.40 -4.01 6.96
CA VAL A 423 21.14 -2.85 7.46
C VAL A 423 21.66 -2.03 6.29
N ARG A 424 21.42 -0.72 6.33
CA ARG A 424 21.77 0.22 5.26
C ARG A 424 22.21 1.56 5.85
N ASN A 425 23.14 1.52 6.79
CA ASN A 425 23.78 2.70 7.36
C ASN A 425 25.27 2.73 7.01
N ASN A 426 25.95 3.83 7.33
CA ASN A 426 27.35 4.01 7.00
C ASN A 426 28.31 3.16 7.85
N LYS A 427 27.91 2.72 9.05
CA LYS A 427 28.79 2.03 10.01
C LYS A 427 28.85 0.52 9.77
N THR A 428 27.71 -0.10 9.52
CA THR A 428 27.53 -1.56 9.39
C THR A 428 27.12 -1.99 7.99
N GLY A 429 26.47 -1.12 7.20
CA GLY A 429 26.04 -1.44 5.82
C GLY A 429 27.18 -1.79 4.85
N SER A 430 28.36 -1.18 5.00
CA SER A 430 29.54 -1.48 4.17
C SER A 430 30.12 -2.86 4.48
N LYS A 431 30.00 -3.31 5.72
CA LYS A 431 30.43 -4.66 6.14
C LYS A 431 29.49 -5.74 5.59
N GLU A 432 28.22 -5.39 5.33
CA GLU A 432 27.20 -6.25 4.75
C GLU A 432 27.14 -6.17 3.21
N GLY A 433 28.06 -5.43 2.56
CA GLY A 433 28.14 -5.35 1.09
C GLY A 433 27.03 -4.50 0.46
N HIS A 434 26.43 -3.57 1.21
CA HIS A 434 25.39 -2.67 0.73
C HIS A 434 25.92 -1.25 0.50
N ASN A 435 25.36 -0.55 -0.49
CA ASN A 435 25.69 0.85 -0.73
C ASN A 435 25.30 1.68 0.49
N ASN A 436 26.30 2.28 1.13
CA ASN A 436 26.11 3.18 2.25
C ASN A 436 25.50 4.50 1.75
N HIS A 437 24.33 4.85 2.27
CA HIS A 437 23.70 6.14 2.04
C HIS A 437 23.66 6.90 3.36
N SER A 438 24.20 8.12 3.35
CA SER A 438 24.30 8.95 4.55
C SER A 438 22.92 9.32 5.10
N GLU A 439 22.88 9.63 6.40
CA GLU A 439 21.67 10.19 7.02
C GLU A 439 21.26 11.52 6.37
N ASP A 440 22.21 12.29 5.84
CA ASP A 440 21.95 13.52 5.06
C ASP A 440 21.17 13.25 3.77
N VAL A 441 21.57 12.23 2.99
CA VAL A 441 20.82 11.82 1.79
C VAL A 441 19.39 11.40 2.16
N ARG A 442 19.23 10.64 3.25
CA ARG A 442 17.90 10.24 3.74
C ARG A 442 17.06 11.46 4.14
N GLU A 443 17.66 12.45 4.79
CA GLU A 443 16.96 13.67 5.19
C GLU A 443 16.45 14.46 3.99
N LYS A 444 17.29 14.63 2.96
CA LYS A 444 16.86 15.25 1.70
C LYS A 444 15.72 14.48 1.03
N LEU A 445 15.78 13.15 1.01
CA LEU A 445 14.68 12.30 0.50
C LEU A 445 13.40 12.47 1.34
N ARG A 446 13.50 12.58 2.67
CA ARG A 446 12.34 12.87 3.53
C ARG A 446 11.70 14.21 3.17
N GLY A 447 12.50 15.20 2.79
CA GLY A 447 12.01 16.47 2.24
C GLY A 447 11.16 16.27 0.98
N ILE A 448 11.65 15.50 0.00
CA ILE A 448 10.93 15.18 -1.25
C ILE A 448 9.61 14.48 -0.95
N TYR A 449 9.63 13.50 -0.06
CA TYR A 449 8.50 12.60 0.21
C TYR A 449 7.68 12.98 1.43
N LYS A 450 7.86 14.16 2.01
CA LYS A 450 7.22 14.55 3.27
C LYS A 450 5.72 14.31 3.24
N SER A 451 5.04 14.79 2.19
CA SER A 451 3.58 14.68 2.10
C SER A 451 3.09 13.22 2.07
N VAL A 452 3.72 12.34 1.29
CA VAL A 452 3.32 10.93 1.22
C VAL A 452 3.69 10.18 2.51
N ARG A 453 4.82 10.53 3.15
CA ARG A 453 5.19 9.97 4.47
C ARG A 453 4.15 10.32 5.52
N ASP A 454 3.74 11.59 5.60
CA ASP A 454 2.71 12.04 6.54
C ASP A 454 1.40 11.24 6.32
N LYS A 455 0.98 11.04 5.07
CA LYS A 455 -0.19 10.19 4.74
C LYS A 455 0.00 8.75 5.24
N ILE A 456 1.11 8.10 4.86
CA ILE A 456 1.43 6.71 5.27
C ILE A 456 1.41 6.57 6.79
N PHE A 457 1.92 7.56 7.52
CA PHE A 457 2.05 7.50 8.97
C PHE A 457 0.69 7.57 9.66
N THR A 458 -0.25 8.29 9.07
CA THR A 458 -1.63 8.38 9.55
C THR A 458 -2.54 7.22 9.10
N MET A 459 -2.16 6.50 8.04
CA MET A 459 -2.96 5.39 7.55
C MET A 459 -2.96 4.22 8.53
N PRO A 460 -4.09 3.51 8.69
CA PRO A 460 -4.15 2.28 9.46
C PRO A 460 -3.26 1.18 8.85
N ALA A 461 -3.10 0.07 9.56
CA ALA A 461 -2.40 -1.13 9.11
C ALA A 461 -2.95 -1.65 7.79
N MET A 462 -4.26 -1.50 7.59
CA MET A 462 -4.90 -1.79 6.32
C MET A 462 -6.14 -0.92 6.06
N THR A 463 -6.43 -0.69 4.79
CA THR A 463 -7.65 0.00 4.33
C THR A 463 -8.17 -0.68 3.08
N VAL A 464 -9.49 -0.76 2.93
CA VAL A 464 -10.11 -1.16 1.66
C VAL A 464 -10.51 0.12 0.92
N ILE A 465 -9.96 0.32 -0.29
CA ILE A 465 -10.12 1.54 -1.10
C ILE A 465 -11.28 1.40 -2.08
#